data_AF-A0A5U9STQ7-F1
#
_entry.id   AF-A0A5U9STQ7-F1
#
_cell.length_a   1.000
_cell.length_b   1.000
_cell.length_c   1.000
_cell.angle_alpha   90.00
_cell.angle_beta   90.00
_cell.angle_gamma   90.00
#
_symmetry.space_group_name_H-M   'P 1'
#
loop_
_entity.id
_entity.type
_entity.pdbx_description
1 polymer ?
#
loop_
_entity_poly.entity_id
_entity_poly.type
_entity_poly.pdbx_seq_one_letter_code
_entity_poly.pdbx_strand_id
1 'polypeptide(L)'
;MADRSLEPRGRQSSSKSKESKLMQAELSEERFWMLAEISPFRSEKVIYALRDFLVFGYTRREVCERYGVSPSYFSVSLGRMSHVNRVVFSLIPYYSKEQSSVGYLTVPNRS
;
A
#
# COMPACT_ATOMS: atom_id res chain seq x y z
N MET A 1 18.20 25.45 -50.09
CA MET A 1 18.90 25.20 -48.82
C MET A 1 17.84 24.90 -47.78
N ALA A 2 17.66 23.62 -47.47
CA ALA A 2 16.73 23.15 -46.45
C ALA A 2 17.44 23.03 -45.09
N ASP A 3 16.62 22.94 -44.05
CA ASP A 3 16.90 22.50 -42.69
C ASP A 3 17.32 23.56 -41.66
N ARG A 4 16.37 23.86 -40.75
CA ARG A 4 16.64 23.87 -39.31
C ARG A 4 15.34 23.57 -38.56
N SER A 5 15.16 22.27 -38.38
CA SER A 5 14.35 21.60 -37.38
C SER A 5 14.21 22.38 -36.06
N LEU A 6 12.97 22.67 -35.66
CA LEU A 6 12.58 23.06 -34.32
C LEU A 6 11.63 21.98 -33.80
N GLU A 7 12.21 20.93 -33.22
CA GLU A 7 11.48 19.88 -32.52
C GLU A 7 10.74 20.48 -31.32
N PRO A 8 9.42 20.29 -31.17
CA PRO A 8 8.75 20.58 -29.92
C PRO A 8 9.22 19.54 -28.89
N ARG A 9 9.87 20.02 -27.82
CA ARG A 9 10.11 19.19 -26.62
C ARG A 9 8.76 18.70 -26.12
N GLY A 10 8.42 17.47 -26.52
CA GLY A 10 7.31 16.73 -25.95
C GLY A 10 7.50 16.72 -24.45
N ARG A 11 6.65 17.47 -23.75
CA ARG A 11 6.47 17.34 -22.31
C ARG A 11 5.81 15.97 -22.10
N GLN A 12 6.62 14.92 -22.11
CA GLN A 12 6.23 13.64 -21.54
C GLN A 12 6.08 13.87 -20.03
N SER A 13 4.89 14.25 -19.60
CA SER A 13 4.49 14.06 -18.21
C SER A 13 3.45 12.96 -18.19
N SER A 14 3.99 11.74 -18.13
CA SER A 14 3.49 10.58 -17.41
C SER A 14 2.08 10.76 -16.87
N SER A 15 1.15 9.95 -17.38
CA SER A 15 -0.12 9.65 -16.74
C SER A 15 0.12 9.18 -15.32
N LYS A 16 0.21 10.11 -14.36
CA LYS A 16 0.01 9.82 -12.94
C LYS A 16 -1.43 9.33 -12.82
N SER A 17 -1.63 8.02 -12.97
CA SER A 17 -2.81 7.35 -12.45
C SER A 17 -2.92 7.81 -11.00
N LYS A 18 -4.00 8.54 -10.69
CA LYS A 18 -4.27 8.96 -9.32
C LYS A 18 -4.21 7.71 -8.47
N GLU A 19 -3.17 7.61 -7.67
CA GLU A 19 -2.93 6.48 -6.78
C GLU A 19 -4.13 6.43 -5.83
N SER A 20 -5.07 5.49 -6.06
CA SER A 20 -6.20 5.22 -5.16
C SER A 20 -5.64 5.01 -3.76
N LYS A 21 -5.98 5.97 -2.90
CA LYS A 21 -5.64 5.99 -1.49
C LYS A 21 -6.63 5.08 -0.77
N LEU A 22 -6.17 4.36 0.25
CA LEU A 22 -7.04 3.61 1.12
C LEU A 22 -8.11 4.53 1.74
N MET A 23 -9.33 4.04 1.76
CA MET A 23 -10.53 4.71 2.22
C MET A 23 -10.83 4.35 3.68
N GLN A 24 -11.67 5.18 4.27
CA GLN A 24 -12.21 4.99 5.61
C GLN A 24 -12.98 3.67 5.67
N ALA A 25 -12.76 2.87 6.71
CA ALA A 25 -13.38 1.55 6.89
C ALA A 25 -13.16 0.55 5.72
N GLU A 26 -12.05 0.65 4.99
CA GLU A 26 -11.74 -0.27 3.88
C GLU A 26 -11.09 -1.59 4.34
N LEU A 27 -10.46 -1.63 5.51
CA LEU A 27 -9.65 -2.76 5.96
C LEU A 27 -10.28 -3.51 7.13
N SER A 28 -10.15 -4.84 7.13
CA SER A 28 -10.31 -5.62 8.36
C SER A 28 -9.14 -5.35 9.31
N GLU A 29 -9.35 -5.59 10.60
CA GLU A 29 -8.33 -5.38 11.62
C GLU A 29 -7.07 -6.23 11.38
N GLU A 30 -7.24 -7.50 11.03
CA GLU A 30 -6.14 -8.42 10.71
C GLU A 30 -5.31 -7.91 9.52
N ARG A 31 -5.98 -7.48 8.44
CA ARG A 31 -5.31 -6.93 7.26
C ARG A 31 -4.59 -5.64 7.58
N PHE A 32 -5.16 -4.79 8.42
CA PHE A 32 -4.51 -3.59 8.89
C PHE A 32 -3.20 -3.91 9.63
N TRP A 33 -3.22 -4.84 10.58
CA TRP A 33 -2.03 -5.17 11.36
C TRP A 33 -0.92 -5.80 10.52
N MET A 34 -1.27 -6.67 9.56
CA MET A 34 -0.29 -7.20 8.60
C MET A 34 0.37 -6.09 7.78
N LEU A 35 -0.41 -5.13 7.27
CA LEU A 35 0.13 -4.00 6.52
C LEU A 35 0.97 -3.07 7.41
N ALA A 36 0.55 -2.84 8.65
CA ALA A 36 1.27 -2.02 9.61
C ALA A 36 2.65 -2.61 9.96
N GLU A 37 2.73 -3.93 10.15
CA GLU A 37 3.95 -4.66 10.46
C GLU A 37 5.03 -4.47 9.39
N ILE A 38 4.64 -4.59 8.12
CA ILE A 38 5.60 -4.46 6.99
C ILE A 38 5.84 -3.01 6.57
N SER A 39 5.11 -2.05 7.16
CA SER A 39 5.23 -0.64 6.83
C SER A 39 6.34 0.03 7.63
N PRO A 40 7.03 1.05 7.08
CA PRO A 40 8.10 1.77 7.78
C PRO A 40 7.55 2.82 8.77
N PHE A 41 6.57 2.46 9.60
CA PHE A 41 6.03 3.34 10.63
C PHE A 41 6.87 3.26 11.91
N ARG A 42 7.21 4.43 12.47
CA ARG A 42 7.98 4.55 13.72
C ARG A 42 7.17 5.12 14.88
N SER A 43 5.95 5.59 14.61
CA SER A 43 5.11 6.28 15.58
C SER A 43 3.86 5.45 15.86
N GLU A 44 3.73 4.97 17.09
CA GLU A 44 2.53 4.26 17.54
C GLU A 44 1.28 5.12 17.38
N LYS A 45 1.39 6.43 17.65
CA LYS A 45 0.27 7.38 17.49
C LYS A 45 -0.29 7.38 16.08
N VAL A 46 0.57 7.35 15.05
CA VAL A 46 0.08 7.31 13.66
C VAL A 46 -0.46 5.95 13.27
N ILE A 47 0.09 4.86 13.82
CA ILE A 47 -0.44 3.51 13.62
C ILE A 47 -1.87 3.42 14.16
N TYR A 48 -2.11 3.84 15.40
CA TYR A 48 -3.47 3.84 15.98
C TYR A 48 -4.41 4.80 15.26
N ALA A 49 -3.95 5.98 14.84
CA ALA A 49 -4.77 6.90 14.04
C ALA A 49 -5.18 6.28 12.69
N LEU A 50 -4.26 5.56 12.03
CA LEU A 50 -4.58 4.85 10.78
C LEU A 50 -5.52 3.68 11.02
N ARG A 51 -5.38 2.93 12.12
CA ARG A 51 -6.30 1.84 12.50
C ARG A 51 -7.71 2.37 12.64
N ASP A 52 -7.88 3.42 13.44
CA ASP A 52 -9.19 4.01 13.70
C ASP A 52 -9.85 4.54 12.43
N PHE A 53 -9.06 5.11 11.50
CA PHE A 53 -9.57 5.57 10.21
C PHE A 53 -9.91 4.41 9.25
N LEU A 54 -8.98 3.46 9.07
CA LEU A 54 -9.06 2.41 8.05
C LEU A 54 -9.92 1.21 8.44
N VAL A 55 -10.07 0.96 9.75
CA VAL A 55 -10.79 -0.21 10.29
C VAL A 55 -12.13 0.21 10.88
N PHE A 56 -12.13 1.14 11.84
CA PHE A 56 -13.35 1.55 12.54
C PHE A 56 -14.14 2.67 11.85
N GLY A 57 -13.54 3.28 10.83
CA GLY A 57 -14.21 4.30 10.07
C GLY A 57 -14.40 5.63 10.82
N TYR A 58 -13.48 5.99 11.72
CA TYR A 58 -13.45 7.37 12.24
C TYR A 58 -12.97 8.34 11.16
N THR A 59 -13.42 9.59 11.22
CA THR A 59 -13.01 10.62 10.28
C THR A 59 -11.56 11.03 10.51
N ARG A 60 -10.93 11.61 9.47
CA ARG A 60 -9.54 12.12 9.59
C ARG A 60 -9.39 13.15 10.71
N ARG A 61 -10.40 14.00 10.92
CA ARG A 61 -10.38 15.03 11.97
C ARG A 61 -10.34 14.36 13.34
N GLU A 62 -11.26 13.44 13.61
CA GLU A 62 -11.37 12.75 14.90
C GLU A 62 -10.09 12.02 15.27
N VAL A 63 -9.47 11.29 14.33
CA VAL A 63 -8.23 10.55 14.62
C VAL A 63 -7.03 11.47 14.79
N CYS A 64 -6.93 12.56 14.02
CA CYS A 64 -5.85 13.53 14.18
C CYS A 64 -5.91 14.20 15.56
N GLU A 65 -7.11 14.60 16.00
CA GLU A 65 -7.35 15.18 17.31
C GLU A 65 -7.09 14.17 18.43
N ARG A 66 -7.66 12.96 18.35
CA ARG A 66 -7.55 11.90 19.36
C ARG A 66 -6.11 11.49 19.65
N TYR A 67 -5.29 11.33 18.60
CA TYR A 67 -3.92 10.83 18.74
C TYR A 67 -2.85 11.93 18.71
N GLY A 68 -3.26 13.21 18.61
CA GLY A 68 -2.32 14.34 18.51
C GLY A 68 -1.43 14.26 17.27
N VAL A 69 -1.98 13.79 16.14
CA VAL A 69 -1.28 13.64 14.86
C VAL A 69 -1.67 14.80 13.96
N SER A 70 -0.69 15.46 13.34
CA SER A 70 -1.02 16.55 12.41
C SER A 70 -1.71 16.01 11.15
N PRO A 71 -2.67 16.74 10.54
CA PRO A 71 -3.36 16.30 9.33
C PRO A 71 -2.40 15.99 8.17
N SER A 72 -1.30 16.74 8.06
CA SER A 72 -0.24 16.50 7.08
C SER A 72 0.50 15.20 7.34
N TYR A 73 0.89 14.93 8.60
CA TYR A 73 1.60 13.69 8.94
C TYR A 73 0.69 12.46 8.77
N PHE A 74 -0.57 12.58 9.16
CA PHE A 74 -1.59 11.56 8.88
C PHE A 74 -1.71 11.31 7.38
N SER A 75 -1.82 12.37 6.57
CA SER A 75 -2.00 12.25 5.12
C SER A 75 -0.84 11.57 4.42
N VAL A 76 0.40 11.88 4.83
CA VAL A 76 1.62 11.23 4.34
C VAL A 76 1.65 9.75 4.75
N SER A 77 1.33 9.45 6.01
CA SER A 77 1.33 8.09 6.53
C SER A 77 0.25 7.21 5.88
N LEU A 78 -0.94 7.75 5.63
CA LEU A 78 -1.99 7.07 4.87
C LEU A 78 -1.56 6.80 3.42
N GLY A 79 -0.80 7.73 2.81
CA GLY A 79 -0.21 7.52 1.49
C GLY A 79 0.78 6.35 1.48
N ARG A 80 1.66 6.29 2.48
CA ARG A 80 2.59 5.17 2.67
C ARG A 80 1.88 3.84 2.87
N MET A 81 0.85 3.79 3.72
CA MET A 81 0.04 2.59 3.92
C MET A 81 -0.63 2.14 2.61
N SER A 82 -1.14 3.10 1.83
CA SER A 82 -1.76 2.81 0.52
C SER A 82 -0.75 2.23 -0.47
N HIS A 83 0.48 2.74 -0.47
CA HIS A 83 1.57 2.22 -1.28
C HIS A 83 1.94 0.79 -0.87
N VAL A 84 2.11 0.52 0.42
CA VAL A 84 2.40 -0.83 0.93
C VAL A 84 1.31 -1.82 0.53
N ASN A 85 0.03 -1.45 0.70
CA ASN A 85 -1.09 -2.27 0.26
C ASN A 85 -1.04 -2.61 -1.23
N ARG A 86 -0.63 -1.66 -2.08
CA ARG A 86 -0.46 -1.89 -3.53
C ARG A 86 0.68 -2.86 -3.82
N VAL A 87 1.82 -2.69 -3.17
CA VAL A 87 2.96 -3.60 -3.29
C VAL A 87 2.54 -5.01 -2.90
N VAL A 88 1.81 -5.17 -1.79
CA VAL A 88 1.26 -6.47 -1.37
C VAL A 88 0.35 -7.08 -2.45
N PHE A 89 -0.56 -6.31 -3.05
CA PHE A 89 -1.37 -6.80 -4.16
C PHE A 89 -0.53 -7.23 -5.38
N SER A 90 0.54 -6.51 -5.69
CA SER A 90 1.48 -6.89 -6.76
C SER A 90 2.29 -8.15 -6.44
N LEU A 91 2.41 -8.52 -5.17
CA LEU A 91 3.07 -9.75 -4.74
C LEU A 91 2.18 -10.99 -4.83
N ILE A 92 0.85 -10.84 -4.85
CA ILE A 92 -0.10 -11.98 -4.87
C ILE A 92 0.23 -13.02 -5.95
N PRO A 93 0.51 -12.66 -7.23
CA PRO A 93 0.78 -13.65 -8.27
C PRO A 93 1.99 -14.56 -8.01
N TYR A 94 2.96 -14.10 -7.21
CA TYR A 94 4.14 -14.88 -6.85
C TYR A 94 3.79 -15.95 -5.81
N TYR A 95 2.99 -15.58 -4.80
CA TYR A 95 2.55 -16.50 -3.75
C TYR A 95 1.39 -17.41 -4.17
N SER A 96 0.59 -17.02 -5.17
CA SER A 96 -0.50 -17.86 -5.71
C SER A 96 0.01 -19.04 -6.55
N LYS A 97 1.19 -18.95 -7.14
CA LYS A 97 1.75 -20.00 -8.01
C LYS A 97 2.56 -21.05 -7.26
N GLU A 98 3.14 -20.70 -6.11
CA GLU A 98 3.94 -21.61 -5.28
C GLU A 98 3.08 -22.64 -4.52
N GLN A 99 1.79 -22.38 -4.33
CA GLN A 99 0.88 -23.34 -3.68
C GLN A 99 0.61 -24.59 -4.54
N SER A 100 0.95 -24.57 -5.83
CA SER A 100 0.80 -25.74 -6.72
C SER A 100 2.02 -26.68 -6.72
N SER A 101 3.12 -26.33 -6.03
CA SER A 101 4.37 -27.10 -6.08
C SER A 101 4.69 -27.88 -4.79
N VAL A 102 3.95 -27.66 -3.70
CA VAL A 102 4.13 -28.40 -2.44
C VAL A 102 3.27 -29.67 -2.44
N GLY A 103 3.51 -30.55 -3.41
CA GLY A 103 2.74 -31.79 -3.62
C GLY A 103 3.55 -33.01 -4.03
N TYR A 104 4.89 -32.93 -4.09
CA TYR A 104 5.74 -34.08 -4.40
C TYR A 104 6.88 -34.23 -3.40
N LEU A 105 6.53 -34.55 -2.15
CA LEU A 105 7.38 -35.45 -1.38
C LEU A 105 6.96 -36.87 -1.74
N THR A 106 7.45 -37.36 -2.88
CA THR A 106 7.44 -38.78 -3.18
C THR A 106 8.31 -39.48 -2.15
N VAL A 107 7.67 -40.21 -1.24
CA VAL A 107 8.35 -41.24 -0.45
C VAL A 107 9.01 -42.23 -1.41
N PRO A 108 10.35 -42.43 -1.37
CA PRO A 108 10.96 -43.46 -2.19
C PRO A 108 10.48 -44.82 -1.67
N ASN A 109 9.83 -45.55 -2.58
CA ASN A 109 9.40 -46.93 -2.41
C ASN A 109 10.61 -47.78 -2.01
N ARG A 110 10.62 -48.30 -0.77
CA ARG A 110 11.58 -49.33 -0.34
C ARG A 110 10.96 -50.69 -0.63
N SER A 111 11.61 -51.37 -1.57
CA SER A 111 11.50 -52.80 -1.87
C SER A 111 11.69 -53.70 -0.65
#